data_AF-A0A3D1BTB1-F1
#
_entry.id   AF-A0A3D1BTB1-F1
#
_cell.length_a   1.000
_cell.length_b   1.000
_cell.length_c   1.000
_cell.angle_alpha   90.00
_cell.angle_beta   90.00
_cell.angle_gamma   90.00
#
_symmetry.space_group_name_H-M   'P 1'
#
loop_
_entity.id
_entity.type
_entity.pdbx_description
1 polymer ?
#
loop_
_entity_poly.entity_id
_entity_poly.type
_entity_poly.pdbx_seq_one_letter_code
_entity_poly.pdbx_strand_id
1 'polypeptide(L)'
;ARIGDIMKGILNGLKSFIKMKNKLEFIFHTIIIWSFYIVMTWVIFYALPSTSHLNIGDAIFILVIGSLGMSAPVQGGIGAFHWIVSRGMNVVYGIDLKDGLAYATLSHESQLILIAILGTISFYIILGRSRKSYVETEQVK
;
A
#
# COMPACT_ATOMS: atom_id res chain seq x y z
N ALA A 1 -22.19 -11.07 -7.92
CA ALA A 1 -22.98 -10.07 -7.17
C ALA A 1 -23.90 -9.33 -8.14
N ARG A 2 -25.14 -9.01 -7.77
CA ARG A 2 -26.02 -8.20 -8.62
C ARG A 2 -25.50 -6.76 -8.59
N ILE A 3 -25.39 -6.10 -9.74
CA ILE A 3 -24.82 -4.74 -9.88
C ILE A 3 -25.48 -3.74 -8.92
N GLY A 4 -26.77 -3.91 -8.63
CA GLY A 4 -27.51 -3.09 -7.65
C GLY A 4 -26.98 -3.17 -6.21
N ASP A 5 -26.40 -4.30 -5.81
CA ASP A 5 -25.85 -4.46 -4.45
C ASP A 5 -24.50 -3.72 -4.32
N ILE A 6 -23.70 -3.73 -5.39
CA ILE A 6 -22.42 -2.98 -5.46
C ILE A 6 -22.71 -1.47 -5.40
N MET A 7 -23.65 -0.97 -6.20
CA MET A 7 -24.04 0.45 -6.18
C MET A 7 -24.55 0.89 -4.80
N LYS A 8 -25.40 0.08 -4.15
CA LYS A 8 -25.86 0.37 -2.79
C LYS A 8 -24.69 0.41 -1.80
N GLY A 9 -23.73 -0.50 -1.91
CA GLY A 9 -22.51 -0.51 -1.11
C GLY A 9 -21.71 0.79 -1.23
N ILE A 10 -21.46 1.25 -2.47
CA ILE A 10 -20.75 2.50 -2.74
C ILE A 10 -21.49 3.70 -2.14
N LEU A 11 -22.81 3.80 -2.37
CA LEU A 11 -23.63 4.88 -1.84
C LEU A 11 -23.67 4.89 -0.30
N ASN A 12 -23.70 3.71 0.33
CA ASN A 12 -23.64 3.59 1.78
C ASN A 12 -22.27 4.02 2.34
N GLY A 13 -21.18 3.69 1.64
CA GLY A 13 -19.83 4.18 1.97
C GLY A 13 -19.74 5.70 1.92
N LEU A 14 -20.28 6.33 0.86
CA LEU A 14 -20.34 7.79 0.73
C LEU A 14 -21.20 8.42 1.84
N LYS A 15 -22.35 7.83 2.18
CA LYS A 15 -23.19 8.29 3.31
C LYS A 15 -22.48 8.17 4.66
N SER A 16 -21.61 7.17 4.84
CA SER A 16 -20.84 7.00 6.08
C SER A 16 -19.92 8.21 6.34
N PHE A 17 -19.25 8.70 5.30
CA PHE A 17 -18.41 9.90 5.38
C PHE A 17 -19.21 11.14 5.86
N ILE A 18 -20.46 11.29 5.40
CA ILE A 18 -21.32 12.43 5.80
C ILE A 18 -21.66 12.39 7.30
N LYS A 19 -21.70 11.19 7.90
CA LYS A 19 -22.02 11.00 9.33
C LYS A 19 -20.80 11.05 10.26
N MET A 20 -19.58 11.16 9.72
CA MET A 20 -18.38 11.25 10.55
C MET A 20 -18.33 12.53 11.39
N LYS A 21 -17.94 12.38 12.66
CA LYS A 21 -17.75 13.49 13.61
C LYS A 21 -16.55 14.37 13.24
N ASN A 22 -15.41 13.77 12.89
CA ASN A 22 -14.14 14.46 12.64
C ASN A 22 -13.75 14.42 11.15
N LYS A 23 -14.56 15.03 10.28
CA LYS A 23 -14.37 14.98 8.82
C LYS A 23 -13.05 15.61 8.36
N LEU A 24 -12.65 16.71 8.97
CA LEU A 24 -11.42 17.42 8.61
C LEU A 24 -10.17 16.59 8.90
N GLU A 25 -10.09 15.97 10.08
CA GLU A 25 -8.99 15.06 10.43
C GLU A 25 -8.90 13.89 9.46
N PHE A 26 -10.04 13.30 9.09
CA PHE A 26 -10.08 12.23 8.11
C PHE A 26 -9.56 12.66 6.73
N ILE A 27 -10.03 13.81 6.21
CA ILE A 27 -9.58 14.33 4.92
C ILE A 27 -8.07 14.62 4.97
N PHE A 28 -7.61 15.25 6.05
CA PHE A 28 -6.19 15.56 6.27
C PHE A 28 -5.33 14.30 6.24
N HIS A 29 -5.67 13.28 7.03
CA HIS A 29 -4.96 12.00 7.03
C HIS A 29 -5.04 11.30 5.68
N THR A 30 -6.18 11.36 4.99
CA THR A 30 -6.34 10.78 3.66
C THR A 30 -5.37 11.42 2.66
N ILE A 31 -5.30 12.75 2.62
CA ILE A 31 -4.38 13.49 1.75
C ILE A 31 -2.92 13.13 2.08
N ILE A 32 -2.58 13.06 3.37
CA ILE A 32 -1.23 12.68 3.81
C ILE A 32 -0.86 11.28 3.33
N ILE A 33 -1.74 10.30 3.51
CA ILE A 33 -1.49 8.90 3.10
C ILE A 33 -1.26 8.84 1.59
N TRP A 34 -2.13 9.48 0.79
CA TRP A 34 -1.99 9.50 -0.66
C TRP A 34 -0.71 10.21 -1.11
N SER A 35 -0.35 11.32 -0.46
CA SER A 35 0.90 12.04 -0.74
C SER A 35 2.10 11.14 -0.47
N PHE A 36 2.12 10.42 0.65
CA PHE A 36 3.19 9.46 0.95
C PHE A 36 3.25 8.31 -0.05
N TYR A 37 2.13 7.78 -0.51
CA TYR A 37 2.13 6.75 -1.56
C TYR A 37 2.73 7.24 -2.87
N ILE A 38 2.39 8.47 -3.28
CA ILE A 38 2.97 9.08 -4.49
C ILE A 38 4.48 9.30 -4.29
N VAL A 39 4.88 9.89 -3.16
CA VAL A 39 6.30 10.16 -2.85
C VAL A 39 7.10 8.87 -2.78
N MET A 40 6.60 7.83 -2.10
CA MET A 40 7.25 6.52 -2.03
C MET A 40 7.46 5.93 -3.42
N THR A 41 6.44 5.98 -4.28
CA THR A 41 6.53 5.49 -5.65
C THR A 41 7.55 6.31 -6.45
N TRP A 42 7.53 7.63 -6.30
CA TRP A 42 8.40 8.53 -7.04
C TRP A 42 9.88 8.42 -6.64
N VAL A 43 10.18 8.31 -5.33
CA VAL A 43 11.57 8.27 -4.82
C VAL A 43 12.33 7.05 -5.34
N ILE A 44 11.65 5.92 -5.54
CA ILE A 44 12.28 4.67 -5.98
C ILE A 44 12.77 4.76 -7.44
N PHE A 45 12.23 5.67 -8.24
CA PHE A 45 12.77 5.93 -9.58
C PHE A 45 14.24 6.34 -9.55
N TYR A 46 14.69 7.00 -8.49
CA TYR A 46 16.09 7.42 -8.37
C TYR A 46 17.04 6.28 -7.99
N ALA A 47 16.52 5.09 -7.65
CA ALA A 47 17.35 3.93 -7.34
C ALA A 47 17.90 3.22 -8.61
N LEU A 48 17.32 3.49 -9.79
CA LEU A 48 17.71 2.84 -11.05
C LEU A 48 17.95 3.89 -12.14
N PRO A 49 19.08 3.84 -12.87
CA PRO A 49 19.36 4.78 -13.96
C PRO A 49 18.28 4.79 -15.06
N SER A 50 17.62 3.65 -15.30
CA SER A 50 16.59 3.51 -16.32
C SER A 50 15.25 4.13 -15.95
N THR A 51 14.99 4.42 -14.67
CA THR A 51 13.74 5.07 -14.21
C THR A 51 13.98 6.49 -13.69
N SER A 52 15.23 6.92 -13.46
CA SER A 52 15.56 8.20 -12.81
C SER A 52 15.10 9.47 -13.54
N HIS A 53 14.72 9.36 -14.81
CA HIS A 53 14.19 10.46 -15.61
C HIS A 53 12.67 10.62 -15.49
N LEU A 54 11.97 9.65 -14.87
CA LEU A 54 10.54 9.67 -14.65
C LEU A 54 10.14 10.72 -13.60
N ASN A 55 8.99 11.34 -13.81
CA ASN A 55 8.48 12.43 -12.97
C ASN A 55 7.36 11.96 -12.03
N ILE A 56 6.79 12.90 -11.26
CA ILE A 56 5.72 12.59 -10.31
C ILE A 56 4.42 12.12 -10.97
N GLY A 57 4.13 12.56 -12.19
CA GLY A 57 2.99 12.08 -12.99
C GLY A 57 3.14 10.60 -13.34
N ASP A 58 4.37 10.18 -13.66
CA ASP A 58 4.69 8.77 -13.90
C ASP A 58 4.53 7.94 -12.62
N ALA A 59 4.90 8.50 -11.47
CA ALA A 59 4.66 7.85 -10.18
C ALA A 59 3.16 7.64 -9.90
N ILE A 60 2.29 8.60 -10.26
CA ILE A 60 0.84 8.45 -10.15
C ILE A 60 0.34 7.34 -11.08
N PHE A 61 0.84 7.28 -12.31
CA PHE A 61 0.50 6.19 -13.25
C PHE A 61 0.89 4.82 -12.67
N ILE A 62 2.13 4.68 -12.19
CA ILE A 62 2.63 3.45 -11.58
C ILE A 62 1.82 3.08 -10.33
N LEU A 63 1.44 4.07 -9.49
CA LEU A 63 0.59 3.86 -8.33
C LEU A 63 -0.78 3.29 -8.71
N VAL A 64 -1.41 3.83 -9.77
CA VAL A 64 -2.71 3.35 -10.27
C VAL A 64 -2.61 1.92 -10.77
N ILE A 65 -1.70 1.62 -11.69
CA ILE A 65 -1.59 0.25 -12.24
C ILE A 65 -1.10 -0.75 -11.18
N GLY A 66 -0.21 -0.32 -10.27
CA GLY A 66 0.24 -1.13 -9.15
C GLY A 66 -0.91 -1.49 -8.22
N SER A 67 -1.82 -0.54 -7.94
CA SER A 67 -3.02 -0.81 -7.13
C SER A 67 -3.95 -1.85 -7.77
N LEU A 68 -4.05 -1.87 -9.10
CA LEU A 68 -4.79 -2.93 -9.82
C LEU A 68 -4.10 -4.28 -9.65
N GLY A 69 -2.77 -4.33 -9.76
CA GLY A 69 -1.98 -5.54 -9.49
C GLY A 69 -2.19 -6.08 -8.07
N MET A 70 -2.23 -5.20 -7.06
CA MET A 70 -2.51 -5.57 -5.67
C MET A 70 -3.95 -6.00 -5.43
N SER A 71 -4.90 -5.56 -6.26
CA SER A 71 -6.32 -5.94 -6.15
C SER A 71 -6.62 -7.34 -6.65
N ALA A 72 -5.70 -7.93 -7.43
CA ALA A 72 -5.84 -9.31 -7.89
C ALA A 72 -5.87 -10.28 -6.67
N PRO A 73 -6.64 -11.37 -6.74
CA PRO A 73 -6.78 -12.31 -5.62
C PRO A 73 -5.56 -13.24 -5.50
N VAL A 74 -4.39 -12.65 -5.29
CA VAL A 74 -3.09 -13.33 -5.10
C VAL A 74 -2.47 -12.91 -3.78
N GLN A 75 -1.64 -13.77 -3.20
CA GLN A 75 -1.07 -13.55 -1.87
C GLN A 75 -0.16 -12.31 -1.88
N GLY A 76 -0.58 -11.27 -1.17
CA GLY A 76 0.18 -10.04 -1.04
C GLY A 76 0.48 -9.33 -2.37
N GLY A 77 -0.28 -9.57 -3.44
CA GLY A 77 -0.02 -8.95 -4.75
C GLY A 77 1.21 -9.49 -5.50
N ILE A 78 1.92 -10.48 -4.94
CA ILE A 78 3.14 -11.05 -5.54
C ILE A 78 2.81 -11.63 -6.93
N GLY A 79 3.69 -11.39 -7.90
CA GLY A 79 3.50 -11.77 -9.30
C GLY A 79 2.60 -10.81 -10.07
N ALA A 80 1.37 -10.57 -9.62
CA ALA A 80 0.43 -9.68 -10.31
C ALA A 80 0.92 -8.22 -10.33
N PHE A 81 1.40 -7.70 -9.19
CA PHE A 81 2.02 -6.37 -9.09
C PHE A 81 3.26 -6.26 -9.99
N HIS A 82 4.16 -7.24 -9.88
CA HIS A 82 5.41 -7.29 -10.64
C HIS A 82 5.16 -7.33 -12.15
N TRP A 83 4.18 -8.12 -12.58
CA TRP A 83 3.80 -8.23 -13.98
C TRP A 83 3.21 -6.92 -14.51
N ILE A 84 2.24 -6.31 -13.82
CA ILE A 84 1.57 -5.12 -14.36
C ILE A 84 2.47 -3.88 -14.36
N VAL A 85 3.31 -3.71 -13.33
CA VAL A 85 4.25 -2.59 -13.24
C VAL A 85 5.36 -2.71 -14.28
N SER A 86 6.00 -3.88 -14.40
CA SER A 86 7.06 -4.09 -15.40
C SER A 86 6.54 -3.91 -16.83
N ARG A 87 5.34 -4.42 -17.14
CA ARG A 87 4.69 -4.23 -18.44
C ARG A 87 4.24 -2.81 -18.67
N GLY A 88 3.67 -2.14 -17.67
CA GLY A 88 3.29 -0.74 -17.76
C GLY A 88 4.49 0.14 -18.07
N MET A 89 5.61 -0.08 -17.37
CA MET A 89 6.86 0.64 -17.64
C MET A 89 7.41 0.38 -19.04
N ASN A 90 7.36 -0.87 -19.50
CA ASN A 90 7.83 -1.23 -20.83
C ASN A 90 6.98 -0.62 -21.95
N VAL A 91 5.66 -0.72 -21.85
CA VAL A 91 4.74 -0.26 -22.90
C VAL A 91 4.64 1.27 -22.95
N VAL A 92 4.64 1.94 -21.80
CA VAL A 92 4.42 3.39 -21.72
C VAL A 92 5.72 4.18 -21.84
N TYR A 93 6.81 3.68 -21.23
CA TYR A 93 8.08 4.42 -21.13
C TYR A 93 9.22 3.78 -21.94
N GLY A 94 9.00 2.62 -22.57
CA GLY A 94 10.05 1.92 -23.31
C GLY A 94 11.16 1.32 -22.44
N ILE A 95 10.93 1.23 -21.11
CA ILE A 95 11.91 0.68 -20.16
C ILE A 95 12.01 -0.84 -20.36
N ASP A 96 13.23 -1.39 -20.35
CA ASP A 96 13.42 -2.84 -20.51
C ASP A 96 12.65 -3.62 -19.43
N LEU A 97 12.11 -4.79 -19.79
CA LEU A 97 11.29 -5.57 -18.86
C LEU A 97 12.07 -5.98 -17.60
N LYS A 98 13.39 -6.21 -17.72
CA LYS A 98 14.25 -6.53 -16.57
C LYS A 98 14.34 -5.36 -15.60
N ASP A 99 14.47 -4.16 -16.12
CA ASP A 99 14.57 -2.93 -15.31
C ASP A 99 13.23 -2.58 -14.68
N GLY A 100 12.13 -2.72 -15.42
CA GLY A 100 10.79 -2.58 -14.87
C GLY A 100 10.49 -3.60 -13.77
N LEU A 101 10.98 -4.83 -13.91
CA LEU A 101 10.88 -5.86 -12.88
C LEU A 101 11.78 -5.57 -11.67
N ALA A 102 12.98 -5.04 -11.89
CA ALA A 102 13.86 -4.59 -10.82
C ALA A 102 13.19 -3.48 -10.00
N TYR A 103 12.60 -2.48 -10.66
CA TYR A 103 11.83 -1.43 -9.99
C TYR A 103 10.64 -2.00 -9.21
N ALA A 104 9.85 -2.89 -9.82
CA ALA A 104 8.69 -3.50 -9.16
C ALA A 104 9.12 -4.30 -7.92
N THR A 105 10.24 -5.01 -8.00
CA THR A 105 10.81 -5.75 -6.88
C THR A 105 11.30 -4.82 -5.77
N LEU A 106 12.06 -3.78 -6.10
CA LEU A 106 12.52 -2.80 -5.13
C LEU A 106 11.35 -2.15 -4.38
N SER A 107 10.32 -1.73 -5.11
CA SER A 107 9.15 -1.07 -4.51
C SER A 107 8.31 -2.00 -3.64
N HIS A 108 7.98 -3.18 -4.15
CA HIS A 108 7.12 -4.13 -3.46
C HIS A 108 7.81 -4.80 -2.26
N GLU A 109 9.00 -5.35 -2.48
CA GLU A 109 9.67 -6.18 -1.47
C GLU A 109 10.24 -5.32 -0.34
N SER A 110 10.69 -4.08 -0.61
CA SER A 110 11.11 -3.16 0.46
C SER A 110 9.95 -2.86 1.42
N GLN A 111 8.74 -2.71 0.90
CA GLN A 111 7.54 -2.52 1.71
C GLN A 111 7.24 -3.77 2.53
N LEU A 112 7.29 -4.96 1.92
CA LEU A 112 7.03 -6.22 2.62
C LEU A 112 8.04 -6.46 3.74
N ILE A 113 9.33 -6.20 3.50
CA ILE A 113 10.39 -6.32 4.52
C ILE A 113 10.12 -5.37 5.69
N LEU A 114 9.79 -4.11 5.40
CA LEU A 114 9.49 -3.13 6.45
C LEU A 114 8.28 -3.57 7.29
N ILE A 115 7.20 -4.02 6.65
CA ILE A 115 6.00 -4.53 7.32
C ILE A 115 6.33 -5.76 8.16
N ALA A 116 7.15 -6.69 7.65
CA ALA A 116 7.56 -7.88 8.38
C ALA A 116 8.36 -7.53 9.65
N ILE A 117 9.32 -6.60 9.54
CA ILE A 117 10.14 -6.15 10.69
C ILE A 117 9.24 -5.46 11.73
N LEU A 118 8.48 -4.44 11.33
CA LEU A 118 7.63 -3.68 12.25
C LEU A 118 6.52 -4.53 12.86
N GLY A 119 5.90 -5.40 12.06
CA GLY A 119 4.90 -6.36 12.51
C GLY A 119 5.46 -7.33 13.55
N THR A 120 6.67 -7.84 13.32
CA THR A 120 7.36 -8.73 14.27
C THR A 120 7.68 -8.01 15.58
N ILE A 121 8.22 -6.78 15.52
CA ILE A 121 8.50 -5.97 16.71
C ILE A 121 7.22 -5.73 17.51
N SER A 122 6.15 -5.30 16.83
CA SER A 122 4.85 -5.05 17.45
C SER A 122 4.30 -6.30 18.14
N PHE A 123 4.39 -7.46 17.48
CA PHE A 123 3.94 -8.75 18.01
C PHE A 123 4.64 -9.10 19.33
N TYR A 124 5.97 -8.98 19.40
CA TYR A 124 6.72 -9.27 20.63
C TYR A 124 6.43 -8.26 21.75
N ILE A 125 6.25 -6.98 21.42
CA ILE A 125 5.87 -5.95 22.41
C ILE A 125 4.50 -6.28 23.02
N ILE A 126 3.53 -6.68 22.20
CA ILE A 126 2.18 -7.03 22.66
C ILE A 126 2.21 -8.28 23.53
N LEU A 127 2.93 -9.34 23.12
CA LEU A 127 3.07 -10.55 23.92
C LEU A 127 3.73 -10.29 25.28
N GLY A 128 4.75 -9.43 25.32
CA GLY A 128 5.40 -9.02 26.56
C GLY A 128 4.45 -8.28 27.51
N ARG A 129 3.59 -7.39 26.98
CA ARG A 129 2.61 -6.64 27.78
C ARG A 129 1.44 -7.50 28.27
N SER A 130 0.93 -8.41 27.43
CA SER A 130 -0.17 -9.31 27.78
C SER A 130 0.17 -10.21 28.97
N ARG A 131 1.41 -10.70 29.07
CA ARG A 131 1.87 -11.47 30.24
C ARG A 131 1.87 -10.65 31.54
N LYS A 132 2.27 -9.38 31.48
CA LYS A 132 2.32 -8.51 32.67
C LYS A 132 0.92 -8.20 33.22
N SER A 133 -0.05 -7.91 32.35
CA SER A 133 -1.44 -7.66 32.76
C SER A 133 -2.14 -8.90 33.36
N TYR A 134 -1.80 -10.12 32.92
CA TYR A 134 -2.38 -11.34 33.50
C TYR A 134 -1.85 -11.59 34.93
N VAL A 135 -0.53 -11.51 35.13
CA VAL A 135 0.11 -11.70 36.44
C VAL A 135 -0.39 -10.68 37.47
N GLU A 136 -0.60 -9.43 37.07
CA GLU A 136 -1.12 -8.38 37.97
C GLU A 136 -2.59 -8.59 38.36
N THR A 137 -3.40 -9.20 37.48
CA THR A 137 -4.81 -9.51 37.78
C THR A 137 -4.95 -10.74 38.69
N GLU A 138 -4.00 -11.67 38.64
CA GLU A 138 -3.98 -12.89 39.47
C GLU A 138 -3.47 -12.62 40.88
N GLN A 139 -2.55 -11.67 41.06
CA GLN A 139 -2.03 -11.24 42.38
C GLN A 139 -3.00 -10.34 43.17
N VAL A 140 -4.01 -9.77 42.50
CA VAL A 140 -5.04 -8.91 43.12
C VAL A 140 -6.31 -9.69 43.48
N LYS A 141 -6.39 -10.98 43.13
CA LYS A 141 -7.45 -11.91 43.56
C LYS A 141 -6.97 -12.77 44.73
#